data_AF-A0A2V8YFH5-F1
#
_entry.id   AF-A0A2V8YFH5-F1
#
_cell.length_a   1.000
_cell.length_b   1.000
_cell.length_c   1.000
_cell.angle_alpha   90.00
_cell.angle_beta   90.00
_cell.angle_gamma   90.00
#
_symmetry.space_group_name_H-M   'P 1'
#
loop_
_entity.id
_entity.type
_entity.pdbx_description
1 polymer ?
#
loop_
_entity_poly.entity_id
_entity_poly.type
_entity_poly.pdbx_seq_one_letter_code
_entity_poly.pdbx_strand_id
1 'polypeptide(L)' 'MLPPLRNRFGVVVAGKESYAAYDGEGPLPGDVIYSVNGVPVDTVDSSRSVLQDLTTADAIALQVERLGSLHYLVLETER' A
#
# COMPACT_ATOMS: atom_id res chain seq x y z
N MET A 1 -4.87 17.86 2.10
CA MET A 1 -4.93 17.65 3.58
C MET A 1 -5.51 16.27 3.80
N LEU A 2 -4.87 15.43 4.60
CA LEU A 2 -5.40 14.10 4.94
C LEU A 2 -6.56 14.25 5.93
N PRO A 3 -7.60 13.41 5.85
CA PRO A 3 -8.64 13.34 6.88
C PRO A 3 -8.06 12.82 8.20
N PRO A 4 -8.80 12.89 9.32
CA PRO A 4 -8.41 12.24 10.56
C PRO A 4 -8.13 10.75 10.33
N LEU A 5 -6.93 10.30 10.73
CA LEU A 5 -6.48 8.93 10.54
C LEU A 5 -6.81 8.05 11.75
N ARG A 6 -7.11 6.77 11.53
CA ARG A 6 -7.40 5.82 12.63
C ARG A 6 -6.14 5.43 13.39
N ASN A 7 -4.99 5.42 12.72
CA ASN A 7 -3.68 5.14 13.32
C ASN A 7 -2.75 6.35 13.21
N ARG A 8 -1.81 6.45 14.17
CA ARG A 8 -0.76 7.49 14.21
C ARG A 8 0.52 7.10 13.45
N PHE A 9 0.49 5.99 12.73
CA PHE A 9 1.61 5.44 11.96
C PHE A 9 1.11 5.06 10.56
N GLY A 10 2.02 4.82 9.63
CA GLY A 10 1.70 4.38 8.27
C GLY A 10 2.49 5.15 7.22
N VAL A 11 2.43 4.66 5.99
CA VAL A 11 3.11 5.27 4.84
C VAL A 11 2.09 5.95 3.94
N VAL A 12 2.24 7.26 3.74
CA VAL A 12 1.35 8.06 2.89
C VAL A 12 1.71 7.87 1.42
N VAL A 13 0.71 7.58 0.60
CA VAL A 13 0.85 7.51 -0.86
C VAL A 13 0.78 8.94 -1.40
N ALA A 14 1.93 9.46 -1.82
CA ALA A 14 2.04 10.82 -2.35
C ALA A 14 1.69 10.91 -3.86
N GLY A 15 1.88 9.83 -4.60
CA GLY A 15 1.77 9.78 -6.05
C GLY A 15 1.86 8.35 -6.56
N LYS A 16 1.37 8.13 -7.79
CA LYS A 16 1.51 6.87 -8.53
C LYS A 16 2.13 7.19 -9.89
N GLU A 17 3.12 6.42 -10.32
CA GLU A 17 3.63 6.48 -11.70
C GLU A 17 2.72 5.70 -12.65
N SER A 18 2.61 6.16 -13.90
CA SER A 18 1.69 5.64 -14.91
C SER A 18 2.06 4.23 -15.43
N TYR A 19 3.23 3.71 -15.10
CA TYR A 19 3.65 2.35 -15.43
C TYR A 19 3.06 1.38 -14.40
N ALA A 20 1.83 0.93 -14.61
CA ALA A 20 1.24 -0.11 -13.79
C ALA A 20 1.80 -1.48 -14.21
N ALA A 21 2.78 -1.99 -13.47
CA ALA A 21 3.26 -3.37 -13.57
C ALA A 21 2.34 -4.39 -12.85
N TYR A 22 1.19 -3.92 -12.35
CA TYR A 22 0.28 -4.69 -11.52
C TYR A 22 -1.15 -4.54 -12.02
N ASP A 23 -1.85 -5.66 -12.12
CA ASP A 23 -3.29 -5.72 -12.32
C ASP A 23 -4.02 -5.39 -11.02
N GLY A 24 -5.15 -4.68 -11.15
CA GLY A 24 -6.03 -4.30 -10.03
C GLY A 24 -6.03 -2.81 -9.64
N GLU A 25 -6.88 -2.48 -8.67
CA GLU A 25 -6.97 -1.11 -8.12
C GLU A 25 -5.83 -0.88 -7.12
N GLY A 26 -4.70 -0.40 -7.63
CA GLY A 26 -3.57 -0.03 -6.77
C GLY A 26 -3.84 1.17 -5.87
N PRO A 27 -2.91 1.46 -4.94
CA PRO A 27 -3.05 2.59 -4.03
C PRO A 27 -3.14 3.92 -4.79
N LEU A 28 -3.96 4.82 -4.28
CA LEU A 28 -4.18 6.15 -4.83
C LEU A 28 -3.52 7.22 -3.97
N PRO A 29 -3.14 8.38 -4.54
CA PRO A 29 -2.66 9.49 -3.76
C PRO A 29 -3.64 9.88 -2.64
N GLY A 30 -3.12 10.01 -1.42
CA GLY A 30 -3.92 10.27 -0.22
C GLY A 30 -4.29 9.02 0.58
N ASP A 31 -4.06 7.82 0.06
CA ASP A 31 -4.12 6.59 0.85
C ASP A 31 -3.01 6.57 1.90
N VAL A 32 -3.28 5.94 3.04
CA VAL A 32 -2.27 5.61 4.05
C VAL A 32 -2.15 4.10 4.16
N ILE A 33 -0.98 3.55 3.82
CA ILE A 33 -0.70 2.12 3.91
C ILE A 33 -0.30 1.80 5.36
N TYR A 34 -1.01 0.85 5.98
CA TYR A 34 -0.72 0.37 7.33
C TYR A 34 0.02 -0.96 7.36
N SER A 35 -0.22 -1.83 6.37
CA SER A 35 0.48 -3.11 6.28
C SER A 35 0.54 -3.65 4.86
N VAL A 36 1.52 -4.53 4.63
CA VAL A 36 1.73 -5.30 3.40
C VAL A 36 1.73 -6.77 3.79
N ASN A 37 0.83 -7.58 3.22
CA ASN A 37 0.66 -9.00 3.56
C ASN A 37 0.59 -9.29 5.07
N GLY A 38 -0.05 -8.38 5.82
CA GLY A 38 -0.20 -8.47 7.28
C GLY A 38 1.01 -7.98 8.09
N VAL A 39 2.11 -7.59 7.45
CA VAL A 39 3.28 -7.00 8.10
C VAL A 39 3.07 -5.49 8.24
N PRO A 40 3.02 -4.92 9.47
CA PRO A 40 2.87 -3.49 9.66
C PRO A 40 4.03 -2.69 9.05
N VAL A 41 3.70 -1.54 8.47
CA VAL A 41 4.70 -0.59 7.93
C VAL A 41 4.44 0.79 8.51
N ASP A 42 5.46 1.39 9.09
CA ASP A 42 5.39 2.71 9.73
C ASP A 42 6.35 3.72 9.10
N THR A 43 7.26 3.27 8.24
CA THR A 43 8.21 4.10 7.50
C THR A 43 8.28 3.69 6.03
N VAL A 44 8.73 4.63 5.18
CA VAL A 44 8.96 4.34 3.75
C VAL A 44 10.01 3.23 3.60
N ASP A 45 11.05 3.25 4.45
CA ASP A 45 12.10 2.23 4.44
C ASP A 45 11.57 0.85 4.83
N SER A 46 10.77 0.73 5.89
CA SER A 46 10.15 -0.55 6.27
C SER A 46 9.22 -1.08 5.19
N SER A 47 8.42 -0.20 4.56
CA SER A 47 7.55 -0.59 3.45
C SER A 47 8.35 -1.08 2.24
N ARG A 48 9.46 -0.40 1.92
CA ARG A 48 10.35 -0.81 0.82
C ARG A 48 10.99 -2.17 1.09
N SER A 49 11.50 -2.40 2.30
CA SER A 49 12.12 -3.68 2.66
C SER A 49 11.12 -4.83 2.55
N VAL A 50 9.91 -4.67 3.09
CA VAL A 50 8.87 -5.70 2.99
C VAL A 50 8.52 -6.02 1.53
N LEU A 51 8.41 -4.99 0.67
CA LEU A 51 8.12 -5.21 -0.75
C LEU A 51 9.29 -5.86 -1.51
N GLN A 52 10.54 -5.60 -1.12
CA GLN A 52 11.73 -6.21 -1.73
C GLN A 52 11.86 -7.70 -1.39
N ASP A 53 11.33 -8.12 -0.24
CA ASP A 53 11.32 -9.51 0.19
C ASP A 53 10.24 -10.35 -0.52
N LEU A 54 9.30 -9.72 -1.22
CA LEU A 54 8.25 -10.41 -1.98
C LEU A 54 8.76 -10.88 -3.34
N THR A 55 8.39 -12.09 -3.71
CA THR A 55 8.72 -12.63 -5.04
C THR A 55 7.74 -12.05 -6.06
N THR A 56 8.19 -11.86 -7.32
CA THR A 56 7.33 -11.36 -8.41
C THR A 56 6.05 -12.20 -8.62
N ALA A 57 6.04 -13.47 -8.22
CA ALA A 57 4.87 -14.35 -8.33
C ALA A 57 3.86 -14.23 -7.16
N ASP A 58 4.16 -13.44 -6.12
CA ASP A 58 3.33 -13.32 -4.93
C ASP A 58 2.25 -12.23 -5.10
N ALA A 59 1.01 -12.55 -4.73
CA ALA A 59 -0.03 -11.54 -4.58
C ALA A 59 0.28 -10.63 -3.39
N ILE A 60 0.08 -9.32 -3.57
CA ILE A 60 0.32 -8.31 -2.55
C ILE A 60 -1.00 -7.78 -2.05
N ALA A 61 -1.31 -8.01 -0.78
CA ALA A 61 -2.43 -7.42 -0.07
C ALA A 61 -1.96 -6.20 0.74
N LEU A 62 -2.43 -5.02 0.36
CA LEU A 62 -2.18 -3.78 1.08
C LEU A 62 -3.38 -3.46 1.96
N GLN A 63 -3.15 -3.25 3.26
CA GLN A 63 -4.14 -2.61 4.13
C GLN A 63 -3.96 -1.09 4.01
N VAL A 64 -4.98 -0.39 3.52
CA VAL A 64 -4.94 1.06 3.34
C VAL A 64 -6.10 1.75 4.06
N GLU A 65 -5.87 2.95 4.55
CA GLU A 65 -6.93 3.86 4.92
C GLU A 65 -7.17 4.88 3.80
N ARG A 66 -8.42 4.94 3.34
CA ARG A 66 -8.88 5.86 2.30
C ARG A 66 -10.12 6.58 2.81
N LEU A 67 -10.03 7.91 2.89
CA LEU A 67 -11.15 8.76 3.32
C LEU A 67 -11.77 8.33 4.68
N GLY A 68 -10.94 7.86 5.63
CA GLY A 68 -11.36 7.42 6.97
C GLY A 68 -11.88 5.98 7.06
N SER A 69 -11.93 5.27 5.93
CA SER A 69 -12.33 3.86 5.84
C SER A 69 -11.13 2.96 5.62
N LEU A 70 -11.14 1.78 6.24
CA LEU A 70 -10.10 0.77 6.04
C LEU A 70 -10.46 -0.11 4.84
N HIS A 71 -9.53 -0.27 3.91
CA HIS A 71 -9.66 -1.07 2.70
C HIS A 71 -8.51 -2.08 2.60
N TYR A 72 -8.77 -3.17 1.87
CA TYR A 72 -7.71 -4.07 1.39
C TYR A 72 -7.64 -3.97 -0.12
N LEU A 73 -6.46 -3.65 -0.64
CA LEU A 73 -6.17 -3.66 -2.07
C LEU A 73 -5.33 -4.89 -2.37
N VAL A 74 -5.67 -5.61 -3.44
CA VAL A 74 -4.90 -6.75 -3.91
C VAL A 74 -4.23 -6.35 -5.23
N LEU A 75 -2.92 -6.53 -5.29
CA LEU A 75 -2.09 -6.30 -6.46
C LEU A 75 -1.51 -7.65 -6.89
N GLU A 76 -1.63 -7.96 -8.18
CA GLU A 76 -1.01 -9.12 -8.80
C GLU A 76 -0.09 -8.63 -9.91
N THR A 77 1.08 -9.25 -10.10
CA THR A 77 1.93 -8.93 -11.25
C THR A 77 1.17 -9.27 -12.54
N GLU A 78 1.30 -8.44 -13.58
CA GLU A 78 0.90 -8.86 -14.92
C GLU A 78 1.66 -10.16 -15.27
N ARG A 79 0.94 -11.10 -15.87
CA ARG A 79 1.46 -12.43 -16.22
C ARG A 79 2.14 -12.45 -17.58
#